data_AF-A0A0M0BM39-F1
#
_entry.id   AF-A0A0M0BM39-F1
#
_cell.length_a   1.000
_cell.length_b   1.000
_cell.length_c   1.000
_cell.angle_alpha   90.00
_cell.angle_beta   90.00
_cell.angle_gamma   90.00
#
_symmetry.space_group_name_H-M   'P 1'
#
loop_
_entity.id
_entity.type
_entity.pdbx_description
1 polymer ?
#
loop_
_entity_poly.entity_id
_entity_poly.type
_entity_poly.pdbx_seq_one_letter_code
_entity_poly.pdbx_strand_id
1 'polypeptide(L)'
;MEPLITRPPIKLDHIRTLTNRTGIMEHSKFTIPDRQKGYTTDDNARALVAVLKYYEAQRDPDVLDLLRIYLSFLLQMQQADGRFFNRMDSDLHIHDDALTDAQGQALWACGYAAHAAIEAGMRSVAKEVFDKGLRWSFTSSSPRIKAYTLRGLHHYHKAFPSDANVPVNLHALAEQLTALYHTHATSDWRWFEPYLTYANATLPHALFLAYDSTGENEFFAVAHKSLAFLLSVQFVQG
;
A
#
# COMPACT_ATOMS: atom_id res chain seq x y z
N MET A 1 25.13 -12.39 -28.20
CA MET A 1 24.74 -11.67 -26.97
C MET A 1 23.61 -10.74 -27.35
N GLU A 2 22.42 -10.96 -26.82
CA GLU A 2 21.37 -9.94 -26.92
C GLU A 2 21.86 -8.66 -26.23
N PRO A 3 21.60 -7.47 -26.81
CA PRO A 3 22.00 -6.22 -26.18
C PRO A 3 21.30 -6.09 -24.83
N LEU A 4 22.08 -5.86 -23.77
CA LEU A 4 21.55 -5.48 -22.46
C LEU A 4 20.67 -4.25 -22.65
N ILE A 5 19.35 -4.42 -22.59
CA ILE A 5 18.38 -3.34 -22.67
C ILE A 5 18.68 -2.38 -21.50
N THR A 6 19.30 -1.24 -21.83
CA THR A 6 19.59 -0.21 -20.85
C THR A 6 18.27 0.48 -20.51
N ARG A 7 17.80 0.31 -19.27
CA ARG A 7 16.55 0.93 -18.83
C ARG A 7 16.71 2.45 -18.78
N PRO A 8 15.69 3.23 -19.16
CA PRO A 8 15.76 4.68 -19.03
C PRO A 8 15.93 5.09 -17.55
N PRO A 9 16.57 6.24 -17.27
CA PRO A 9 16.67 6.74 -15.91
C PRO A 9 15.27 7.00 -15.33
N ILE A 10 15.13 6.77 -14.01
CA ILE A 10 13.88 7.06 -13.30
C ILE A 10 13.69 8.58 -13.26
N LYS A 11 12.52 9.04 -13.67
CA LYS A 11 12.15 10.46 -13.73
C LYS A 11 10.96 10.73 -12.81
N LEU A 12 11.03 11.82 -12.06
CA LEU A 12 9.96 12.27 -11.16
C LEU A 12 9.20 13.49 -11.67
N ASP A 13 9.49 13.97 -12.89
CA ASP A 13 8.91 15.18 -13.47
C ASP A 13 7.37 15.18 -13.41
N HIS A 14 6.74 14.04 -13.71
CA HIS A 14 5.27 13.96 -13.70
C HIS A 14 4.70 13.93 -12.27
N ILE A 15 5.35 13.24 -11.33
CA ILE A 15 4.97 13.28 -9.92
C ILE A 15 5.04 14.72 -9.40
N ARG A 16 6.13 15.45 -9.70
CA ARG A 16 6.28 16.86 -9.33
C ARG A 16 5.23 17.74 -10.00
N THR A 17 4.88 17.46 -11.25
CA THR A 17 3.82 18.19 -11.99
C THR A 17 2.44 18.02 -11.36
N LEU A 18 2.12 16.82 -10.87
CA LEU A 18 0.85 16.51 -10.23
C LEU A 18 0.80 16.88 -8.75
N THR A 19 1.94 17.19 -8.13
CA THR A 19 2.03 17.47 -6.70
C THR A 19 2.07 18.96 -6.42
N ASN A 20 1.27 19.39 -5.46
CA ASN A 20 1.38 20.73 -4.87
C ASN A 20 1.56 20.61 -3.35
N ARG A 21 1.35 21.71 -2.62
CA ARG A 21 1.52 21.75 -1.15
C ARG A 21 0.53 20.87 -0.39
N THR A 22 -0.59 20.49 -1.00
CA THR A 22 -1.60 19.62 -0.40
C THR A 22 -1.21 18.16 -0.56
N GLY A 23 -0.93 17.73 -1.80
CA GLY A 23 -0.73 16.32 -2.13
C GLY A 23 -0.54 16.14 -3.63
N ILE A 24 -0.48 14.88 -4.07
CA ILE A 24 -0.59 14.53 -5.49
C ILE A 24 -2.07 14.52 -5.89
N MET A 25 -2.39 15.21 -6.98
CA MET A 25 -3.75 15.27 -7.54
C MET A 25 -4.13 13.96 -8.21
N GLU A 26 -5.41 13.60 -8.12
CA GLU A 26 -5.98 12.47 -8.85
C GLU A 26 -6.10 12.84 -10.34
N HIS A 27 -5.69 11.91 -11.21
CA HIS A 27 -5.79 12.00 -12.67
C HIS A 27 -5.03 13.15 -13.37
N SER A 28 -4.82 12.94 -14.67
CA SER A 28 -4.29 13.94 -15.59
C SER A 28 -4.94 13.80 -16.96
N LYS A 29 -5.02 14.90 -17.71
CA LYS A 29 -5.26 14.89 -19.14
C LYS A 29 -3.92 14.97 -19.84
N PHE A 30 -3.42 13.81 -20.26
CA PHE A 30 -2.04 13.64 -20.74
C PHE A 30 -1.02 14.05 -19.67
N THR A 31 -0.31 15.16 -19.86
CA THR A 31 0.69 15.67 -18.92
C THR A 31 0.16 16.76 -18.00
N ILE A 32 -1.09 17.20 -18.19
CA ILE A 32 -1.70 18.31 -17.46
C ILE A 32 -2.55 17.77 -16.31
N PRO A 33 -2.32 18.19 -15.04
CA PRO A 33 -3.15 17.78 -13.91
C PRO A 33 -4.63 18.13 -14.13
N ASP A 34 -5.54 17.18 -13.91
CA ASP A 34 -6.98 17.44 -13.96
C ASP A 34 -7.45 17.96 -12.59
N ARG A 35 -7.27 19.26 -12.36
CA ARG A 35 -7.50 19.89 -11.06
C ARG A 35 -8.93 19.71 -10.53
N GLN A 36 -9.91 19.41 -11.38
CA GLN A 36 -11.30 19.18 -10.95
C GLN A 36 -11.48 17.87 -10.19
N LYS A 37 -10.51 16.96 -10.25
CA LYS A 37 -10.59 15.64 -9.60
C LYS A 37 -10.12 15.65 -8.15
N GLY A 38 -9.41 16.70 -7.73
CA GLY A 38 -8.95 16.82 -6.35
C GLY A 38 -7.84 15.82 -6.02
N TYR A 39 -7.95 15.16 -4.87
CA TYR A 39 -6.93 14.30 -4.29
C TYR A 39 -7.55 13.06 -3.67
N THR A 40 -6.78 11.97 -3.68
CA THR A 40 -7.17 10.77 -2.95
C THR A 40 -6.09 10.24 -2.02
N THR A 41 -6.53 9.60 -0.93
CA THR A 41 -5.64 8.93 0.02
C THR A 41 -4.86 7.81 -0.65
N ASP A 42 -5.46 7.08 -1.59
CA ASP A 42 -4.77 5.99 -2.29
C ASP A 42 -3.68 6.46 -3.26
N ASP A 43 -3.87 7.58 -3.98
CA ASP A 43 -2.82 8.15 -4.83
C ASP A 43 -1.67 8.72 -3.99
N ASN A 44 -1.98 9.44 -2.91
CA ASN A 44 -0.96 10.00 -2.01
C ASN A 44 -0.17 8.90 -1.27
N ALA A 45 -0.82 7.82 -0.85
CA ALA A 45 -0.14 6.66 -0.28
C ALA A 45 0.79 5.98 -1.28
N ARG A 46 0.35 5.79 -2.54
CA ARG A 46 1.19 5.21 -3.61
C ARG A 46 2.37 6.11 -3.96
N ALA A 47 2.15 7.42 -4.04
CA ALA A 47 3.21 8.41 -4.28
C ALA A 47 4.24 8.40 -3.15
N LEU A 48 3.82 8.33 -1.88
CA LEU A 48 4.71 8.17 -0.74
C LEU A 48 5.63 6.95 -0.89
N VAL A 49 5.07 5.77 -1.18
CA VAL A 49 5.89 4.56 -1.37
C VAL A 49 6.83 4.70 -2.57
N ALA A 50 6.35 5.23 -3.70
CA ALA A 50 7.15 5.40 -4.89
C ALA A 50 8.36 6.32 -4.65
N VAL A 51 8.14 7.45 -3.97
CA VAL A 51 9.19 8.41 -3.66
C VAL A 51 10.15 7.87 -2.58
N LEU A 52 9.66 7.11 -1.60
CA LEU A 52 10.54 6.43 -0.63
C LEU A 52 11.49 5.45 -1.33
N LYS A 53 10.96 4.64 -2.26
CA LYS A 53 11.77 3.71 -3.06
C LYS A 53 12.79 4.42 -3.95
N TYR A 54 12.40 5.54 -4.55
CA TYR A 54 13.33 6.37 -5.31
C TYR A 54 14.44 6.93 -4.41
N TYR A 55 14.08 7.46 -3.24
CA TYR A 55 15.04 7.99 -2.28
C TYR A 55 16.03 6.91 -1.78
N GLU A 56 15.55 5.70 -1.53
CA GLU A 56 16.42 4.56 -1.17
C GLU A 56 17.43 4.22 -2.26
N ALA A 57 17.02 4.31 -3.53
CA ALA A 57 17.86 3.98 -4.68
C ALA A 57 18.83 5.10 -5.08
N GLN A 58 18.40 6.36 -4.98
CA GLN A 58 19.14 7.52 -5.52
C GLN A 58 19.75 8.42 -4.44
N ARG A 59 19.24 8.37 -3.20
CA ARG A 59 19.62 9.25 -2.08
C ARG A 59 19.55 10.74 -2.41
N ASP A 60 18.63 11.10 -3.30
CA ASP A 60 18.38 12.45 -3.76
C ASP A 60 17.62 13.25 -2.67
N PRO A 61 18.21 14.28 -2.05
CA PRO A 61 17.56 15.04 -1.00
C PRO A 61 16.37 15.89 -1.53
N ASP A 62 16.30 16.15 -2.83
CA ASP A 62 15.26 17.02 -3.43
C ASP A 62 13.87 16.37 -3.43
N VAL A 63 13.76 15.11 -2.99
CA VAL A 63 12.48 14.41 -2.83
C VAL A 63 11.97 14.39 -1.40
N LEU A 64 12.76 14.84 -0.42
CA LEU A 64 12.33 14.86 0.99
C LEU A 64 11.10 15.75 1.20
N ASP A 65 10.96 16.83 0.43
CA ASP A 65 9.77 17.69 0.49
C ASP A 65 8.52 16.99 -0.05
N LEU A 66 8.64 16.14 -1.07
CA LEU A 66 7.52 15.31 -1.54
C LEU A 66 7.08 14.33 -0.46
N LEU A 67 8.03 13.71 0.26
CA LEU A 67 7.73 12.81 1.38
C LEU A 67 6.94 13.53 2.48
N ARG A 68 7.34 14.75 2.85
CA ARG A 68 6.64 15.58 3.84
C ARG A 68 5.22 15.92 3.38
N ILE A 69 5.04 16.29 2.11
CA ILE A 69 3.73 16.59 1.53
C ILE A 69 2.80 15.38 1.67
N TYR A 70 3.24 14.19 1.25
CA TYR A 70 2.37 13.01 1.29
C TYR A 70 2.10 12.53 2.71
N LEU A 71 3.07 12.59 3.63
CA LEU A 71 2.84 12.27 5.04
C LEU A 71 1.85 13.26 5.67
N SER A 72 1.99 14.56 5.38
CA SER A 72 1.06 15.59 5.85
C SER A 72 -0.35 15.35 5.32
N PHE A 73 -0.49 14.97 4.05
CA PHE A 73 -1.78 14.62 3.45
C PHE A 73 -2.44 13.44 4.16
N LEU A 74 -1.70 12.34 4.38
CA LEU A 74 -2.22 11.16 5.07
C LEU A 74 -2.64 11.51 6.51
N LEU A 75 -1.87 12.35 7.20
CA LEU A 75 -2.23 12.83 8.54
C LEU A 75 -3.54 13.64 8.53
N GLN A 76 -3.73 14.51 7.53
CA GLN A 76 -4.95 15.31 7.37
C GLN A 76 -6.18 14.44 7.05
N MET A 77 -6.01 13.39 6.25
CA MET A 77 -7.10 12.51 5.83
C MET A 77 -7.48 11.45 6.89
N GLN A 78 -6.70 11.32 7.96
CA GLN A 78 -6.99 10.38 9.03
C GLN A 78 -7.98 10.95 10.04
N GLN A 79 -9.12 10.27 10.19
CA GLN A 79 -10.16 10.59 11.15
C GLN A 79 -9.70 10.41 12.60
N ALA A 80 -10.47 10.97 13.54
CA ALA A 80 -10.21 10.84 14.97
C ALA A 80 -10.17 9.38 15.45
N ASP A 81 -10.97 8.50 14.85
CA ASP A 81 -11.04 7.07 15.20
C ASP A 81 -10.02 6.18 14.45
N GLY A 82 -9.21 6.77 13.57
CA GLY A 82 -8.16 6.10 12.79
C GLY A 82 -8.57 5.63 11.39
N ARG A 83 -9.85 5.77 11.00
CA ARG A 83 -10.26 5.56 9.61
C ARG A 83 -9.67 6.64 8.70
N PHE A 84 -9.56 6.35 7.41
CA PHE A 84 -9.21 7.36 6.42
C PHE A 84 -10.44 7.77 5.62
N PHE A 85 -10.59 9.08 5.45
CA PHE A 85 -11.30 9.61 4.29
C PHE A 85 -10.51 9.24 3.03
N ASN A 86 -11.19 9.04 1.90
CA ASN A 86 -10.49 8.79 0.64
C ASN A 86 -10.48 10.02 -0.25
N ARG A 87 -11.57 10.78 -0.36
CA ARG A 87 -11.72 11.84 -1.37
C ARG A 87 -11.73 13.24 -0.77
N MET A 88 -10.85 14.08 -1.32
CA MET A 88 -10.81 15.51 -1.09
C MET A 88 -10.95 16.23 -2.44
N ASP A 89 -11.86 17.19 -2.55
CA ASP A 89 -12.04 17.95 -3.79
C ASP A 89 -10.95 19.02 -3.99
N SER A 90 -11.05 19.77 -5.10
CA SER A 90 -10.12 20.86 -5.42
C SER A 90 -10.16 22.03 -4.45
N ASP A 91 -11.28 22.20 -3.75
CA ASP A 91 -11.52 23.25 -2.76
C ASP A 91 -11.18 22.77 -1.33
N LEU A 92 -10.58 21.58 -1.22
CA LEU A 92 -10.14 20.93 0.02
C LEU A 92 -11.28 20.46 0.94
N HIS A 93 -12.48 20.29 0.41
CA HIS A 93 -13.59 19.67 1.12
C HIS A 93 -13.50 18.14 1.02
N ILE A 94 -13.85 17.48 2.12
CA ILE A 94 -13.87 16.02 2.23
C ILE A 94 -15.31 15.53 2.04
N HIS A 95 -15.48 14.51 1.19
CA HIS A 95 -16.80 14.11 0.68
C HIS A 95 -17.19 12.66 0.95
N ASP A 96 -16.38 11.89 1.67
CA ASP A 96 -16.70 10.52 2.03
C ASP A 96 -16.54 10.26 3.53
N ASP A 97 -17.19 9.22 4.03
CA ASP A 97 -17.08 8.75 5.42
C ASP A 97 -16.95 7.21 5.51
N ALA A 98 -16.95 6.54 4.35
CA ALA A 98 -16.91 5.09 4.23
C ALA A 98 -15.48 4.55 4.34
N LEU A 99 -15.34 3.38 4.96
CA LEU A 99 -14.08 2.63 4.94
C LEU A 99 -13.82 2.12 3.53
N THR A 100 -12.74 2.58 2.91
CA THR A 100 -12.30 2.14 1.58
C THR A 100 -10.95 1.43 1.65
N ASP A 101 -10.52 0.84 0.53
CA ASP A 101 -9.20 0.21 0.43
C ASP A 101 -8.02 1.17 0.68
N ALA A 102 -8.27 2.48 0.63
CA ALA A 102 -7.31 3.51 0.98
C ALA A 102 -6.81 3.37 2.42
N GLN A 103 -7.61 2.78 3.33
CA GLN A 103 -7.17 2.41 4.68
C GLN A 103 -5.90 1.55 4.64
N GLY A 104 -5.95 0.45 3.86
CA GLY A 104 -4.82 -0.47 3.77
C GLY A 104 -3.63 0.18 3.07
N GLN A 105 -3.87 0.97 2.01
CA GLN A 105 -2.80 1.62 1.26
C GLN A 105 -2.07 2.68 2.09
N ALA A 106 -2.79 3.48 2.88
CA ALA A 106 -2.19 4.41 3.83
C ALA A 106 -1.34 3.67 4.87
N LEU A 107 -1.84 2.57 5.44
CA LEU A 107 -1.08 1.74 6.37
C LEU A 107 0.16 1.11 5.72
N TRP A 108 0.06 0.65 4.46
CA TRP A 108 1.22 0.19 3.71
C TRP A 108 2.30 1.27 3.60
N ALA A 109 1.89 2.47 3.18
CA ALA A 109 2.80 3.59 2.98
C ALA A 109 3.47 4.03 4.29
N CYS A 110 2.70 4.14 5.37
CA CYS A 110 3.21 4.51 6.69
C CYS A 110 4.11 3.42 7.30
N GLY A 111 3.77 2.14 7.14
CA GLY A 111 4.63 1.03 7.57
C GLY A 111 5.98 1.03 6.84
N TYR A 112 5.96 1.31 5.52
CA TYR A 112 7.18 1.49 4.73
C TYR A 112 8.00 2.70 5.22
N ALA A 113 7.36 3.85 5.40
CA ALA A 113 8.00 5.08 5.84
C ALA A 113 8.64 4.97 7.23
N ALA A 114 8.01 4.23 8.16
CA ALA A 114 8.55 4.00 9.49
C ALA A 114 9.88 3.23 9.48
N HIS A 115 10.06 2.34 8.49
CA HIS A 115 11.29 1.57 8.27
C HIS A 115 12.34 2.30 7.43
N ALA A 116 11.90 3.20 6.54
CA ALA A 116 12.78 3.90 5.62
C ALA A 116 13.86 4.73 6.34
N ALA A 117 15.03 4.85 5.70
CA ALA A 117 16.15 5.65 6.20
C ALA A 117 15.95 7.15 5.89
N ILE A 118 14.88 7.73 6.43
CA ILE A 118 14.48 9.14 6.34
C ILE A 118 14.54 9.80 7.73
N GLU A 119 14.29 11.11 7.79
CA GLU A 119 14.34 11.88 9.04
C GLU A 119 13.43 11.30 10.15
N ALA A 120 13.91 11.34 11.39
CA ALA A 120 13.22 10.76 12.53
C ALA A 120 11.80 11.29 12.73
N GLY A 121 11.57 12.60 12.49
CA GLY A 121 10.24 13.20 12.59
C GLY A 121 9.23 12.58 11.61
N MET A 122 9.63 12.34 10.36
CA MET A 122 8.78 11.68 9.37
C MET A 122 8.45 10.24 9.76
N ARG A 123 9.44 9.51 10.29
CA ARG A 123 9.24 8.14 10.79
C ARG A 123 8.27 8.09 11.97
N SER A 124 8.35 9.06 12.88
CA SER A 124 7.44 9.18 14.03
C SER A 124 6.01 9.48 13.59
N VAL A 125 5.81 10.40 12.65
CA VAL A 125 4.48 10.69 12.08
C VAL A 125 3.91 9.43 11.40
N ALA A 126 4.73 8.74 10.60
CA ALA A 126 4.30 7.50 9.97
C ALA A 126 3.90 6.42 10.99
N LYS A 127 4.63 6.31 12.10
CA LYS A 127 4.28 5.40 13.20
C LYS A 127 2.93 5.75 13.82
N GLU A 128 2.72 7.02 14.17
CA GLU A 128 1.48 7.50 14.77
C GLU A 128 0.26 7.21 13.88
N VAL A 129 0.36 7.55 12.60
CA VAL A 129 -0.68 7.30 11.60
C VAL A 129 -0.95 5.79 11.47
N PHE A 130 0.10 4.96 11.45
CA PHE A 130 -0.02 3.51 11.36
C PHE A 130 -0.76 2.91 12.57
N ASP A 131 -0.31 3.25 13.78
CA ASP A 131 -0.85 2.69 15.03
C ASP A 131 -2.35 3.00 15.18
N LYS A 132 -2.73 4.24 14.88
CA LYS A 132 -4.12 4.70 14.98
C LYS A 132 -5.05 3.98 14.01
N GLY A 133 -4.58 3.68 12.80
CA GLY A 133 -5.39 3.08 11.73
C GLY A 133 -5.44 1.55 11.73
N LEU A 134 -4.47 0.87 12.38
CA LEU A 134 -4.28 -0.58 12.25
C LEU A 134 -5.53 -1.40 12.57
N ARG A 135 -6.27 -1.05 13.63
CA ARG A 135 -7.45 -1.79 14.14
C ARG A 135 -8.51 -2.06 13.07
N TRP A 136 -8.71 -1.14 12.14
CA TRP A 136 -9.76 -1.24 11.12
C TRP A 136 -9.48 -2.31 10.06
N SER A 137 -8.24 -2.76 9.95
CA SER A 137 -7.86 -3.84 9.04
C SER A 137 -8.39 -5.20 9.47
N PHE A 138 -8.55 -5.40 10.79
CA PHE A 138 -9.05 -6.65 11.37
C PHE A 138 -10.58 -6.77 11.29
N THR A 139 -11.30 -5.65 11.22
CA THR A 139 -12.77 -5.62 11.16
C THR A 139 -13.30 -5.54 9.73
N SER A 140 -12.47 -5.20 8.75
CA SER A 140 -12.90 -5.10 7.35
C SER A 140 -13.08 -6.47 6.69
N SER A 141 -14.05 -6.63 5.81
CA SER A 141 -14.16 -7.80 4.92
C SER A 141 -13.29 -7.70 3.67
N SER A 142 -12.71 -6.52 3.38
CA SER A 142 -11.92 -6.30 2.16
C SER A 142 -10.61 -7.10 2.19
N PRO A 143 -10.37 -7.99 1.21
CA PRO A 143 -9.07 -8.67 1.05
C PRO A 143 -7.94 -7.67 0.77
N ARG A 144 -8.23 -6.57 0.07
CA ARG A 144 -7.21 -5.56 -0.26
C ARG A 144 -6.76 -4.78 0.97
N ILE A 145 -7.67 -4.37 1.85
CA ILE A 145 -7.29 -3.70 3.11
C ILE A 145 -6.34 -4.61 3.89
N LYS A 146 -6.70 -5.89 4.06
CA LYS A 146 -5.86 -6.90 4.72
C LYS A 146 -4.49 -7.02 4.07
N ALA A 147 -4.46 -7.19 2.75
CA ALA A 147 -3.22 -7.40 2.02
C ALA A 147 -2.29 -6.18 2.05
N TYR A 148 -2.81 -4.97 1.85
CA TYR A 148 -1.98 -3.76 1.96
C TYR A 148 -1.48 -3.55 3.40
N THR A 149 -2.33 -3.75 4.41
CA THR A 149 -1.91 -3.65 5.81
C THR A 149 -0.83 -4.68 6.16
N LEU A 150 -0.92 -5.93 5.66
CA LEU A 150 0.14 -6.94 5.83
C LEU A 150 1.48 -6.48 5.27
N ARG A 151 1.47 -5.84 4.08
CA ARG A 151 2.69 -5.24 3.51
C ARG A 151 3.24 -4.13 4.40
N GLY A 152 2.36 -3.30 4.97
CA GLY A 152 2.71 -2.29 5.96
C GLY A 152 3.33 -2.90 7.22
N LEU A 153 2.68 -3.90 7.82
CA LEU A 153 3.14 -4.62 9.01
C LEU A 153 4.51 -5.27 8.80
N HIS A 154 4.77 -5.84 7.62
CA HIS A 154 6.07 -6.41 7.29
C HIS A 154 7.19 -5.36 7.40
N HIS A 155 7.00 -4.16 6.85
CA HIS A 155 7.98 -3.08 6.99
C HIS A 155 8.01 -2.51 8.42
N TYR A 156 6.85 -2.34 9.03
CA TYR A 156 6.73 -1.85 10.40
C TYR A 156 7.46 -2.76 11.39
N HIS A 157 7.38 -4.08 11.21
CA HIS A 157 8.12 -5.06 12.01
C HIS A 157 9.62 -4.85 11.93
N LYS A 158 10.15 -4.58 10.73
CA LYS A 158 11.57 -4.27 10.52
C LYS A 158 11.98 -2.94 11.18
N ALA A 159 11.06 -1.98 11.30
CA ALA A 159 11.30 -0.72 12.00
C ALA A 159 11.33 -0.88 13.52
N PHE A 160 10.53 -1.81 14.06
CA PHE A 160 10.33 -2.01 15.50
C PHE A 160 10.42 -3.51 15.86
N PRO A 161 11.60 -4.14 15.72
CA PRO A 161 11.75 -5.59 15.93
C PRO A 161 11.47 -6.02 17.37
N SER A 162 11.57 -5.11 18.34
CA SER A 162 11.28 -5.37 19.76
C SER A 162 9.80 -5.30 20.12
N ASP A 163 8.92 -4.86 19.22
CA ASP A 163 7.48 -4.83 19.49
C ASP A 163 6.86 -6.21 19.21
N ALA A 164 6.59 -6.94 20.30
CA ALA A 164 6.04 -8.28 20.26
C ALA A 164 4.61 -8.36 19.67
N ASN A 165 3.88 -7.24 19.60
CA ASN A 165 2.54 -7.23 19.02
C ASN A 165 2.56 -7.30 17.49
N VAL A 166 3.64 -6.87 16.85
CA VAL A 166 3.69 -6.78 15.38
C VAL A 166 3.63 -8.17 14.72
N PRO A 167 4.42 -9.17 15.14
CA PRO A 167 4.29 -10.54 14.61
C PRO A 167 2.91 -11.15 14.85
N VAL A 168 2.31 -10.91 16.03
CA VAL A 168 0.95 -11.40 16.36
C VAL A 168 -0.10 -10.80 15.43
N ASN A 169 -0.05 -9.48 15.23
CA ASN A 169 -0.95 -8.77 14.33
C ASN A 169 -0.78 -9.21 12.86
N LEU A 170 0.47 -9.41 12.43
CA LEU A 170 0.79 -9.88 11.08
C LEU A 170 0.27 -11.30 10.85
N HIS A 171 0.49 -12.21 11.79
CA HIS A 171 -0.03 -13.57 11.72
C HIS A 171 -1.57 -13.58 11.65
N ALA A 172 -2.24 -12.90 12.59
CA ALA A 172 -3.69 -12.86 12.65
C ALA A 172 -4.33 -12.29 11.37
N LEU A 173 -3.73 -11.26 10.78
CA LEU A 173 -4.24 -10.67 9.54
C LEU A 173 -3.99 -11.57 8.32
N ALA A 174 -2.87 -12.30 8.30
CA ALA A 174 -2.55 -13.29 7.26
C ALA A 174 -3.47 -14.51 7.34
N GLU A 175 -3.82 -14.96 8.54
CA GLU A 175 -4.83 -16.00 8.76
C GLU A 175 -6.20 -15.56 8.22
N GLN A 176 -6.64 -14.33 8.51
CA GLN A 176 -7.91 -13.84 7.97
C GLN A 176 -7.91 -13.77 6.43
N LEU A 177 -6.80 -13.33 5.82
CA LEU A 177 -6.69 -13.30 4.35
C LEU A 177 -6.67 -14.72 3.76
N THR A 178 -5.98 -15.66 4.42
CA THR A 178 -5.93 -17.07 4.04
C THR A 178 -7.30 -17.75 4.19
N ALA A 179 -8.06 -17.40 5.22
CA ALA A 179 -9.44 -17.88 5.40
C ALA A 179 -10.35 -17.45 4.24
N LEU A 180 -10.18 -16.25 3.68
CA LEU A 180 -10.92 -15.81 2.49
C LEU A 180 -10.59 -16.69 1.28
N TYR A 181 -9.31 -17.05 1.09
CA TYR A 181 -8.92 -18.04 0.09
C TYR A 181 -9.62 -19.37 0.29
N HIS A 182 -9.57 -19.96 1.49
CA HIS A 182 -10.19 -21.27 1.73
C HIS A 182 -11.72 -21.25 1.60
N THR A 183 -12.35 -20.11 1.89
CA THR A 183 -13.80 -19.93 1.75
C THR A 183 -14.22 -19.96 0.28
N HIS A 184 -13.43 -19.38 -0.62
CA HIS A 184 -13.82 -19.18 -2.01
C HIS A 184 -13.12 -20.11 -3.00
N ALA A 185 -11.99 -20.70 -2.63
CA ALA A 185 -11.20 -21.53 -3.52
C ALA A 185 -11.90 -22.88 -3.79
N THR A 186 -11.88 -23.28 -5.06
CA THR A 186 -12.36 -24.57 -5.56
C THR A 186 -11.29 -25.21 -6.45
N SER A 187 -11.58 -26.38 -7.02
CA SER A 187 -10.70 -27.06 -7.97
C SER A 187 -10.39 -26.21 -9.21
N ASP A 188 -11.30 -25.34 -9.64
CA ASP A 188 -11.14 -24.53 -10.86
C ASP A 188 -10.83 -23.06 -10.56
N TRP A 189 -11.04 -22.64 -9.31
CA TRP A 189 -10.93 -21.26 -8.88
C TRP A 189 -10.01 -21.16 -7.67
N ARG A 190 -8.76 -20.73 -7.83
CA ARG A 190 -7.80 -20.62 -6.70
C ARG A 190 -7.64 -19.16 -6.27
N TRP A 191 -8.74 -18.55 -5.83
CA TRP A 191 -8.77 -17.13 -5.50
C TRP A 191 -9.50 -16.82 -4.19
N PHE A 192 -9.24 -15.61 -3.67
CA PHE A 192 -9.69 -15.11 -2.37
C PHE A 192 -11.15 -14.66 -2.32
N GLU A 193 -11.81 -14.60 -3.47
CA GLU A 193 -13.12 -14.01 -3.70
C GLU A 193 -13.79 -14.72 -4.87
N PRO A 194 -15.12 -14.65 -5.04
CA PRO A 194 -15.80 -15.31 -6.17
C PRO A 194 -15.54 -14.65 -7.53
N TYR A 195 -14.75 -13.58 -7.60
CA TYR A 195 -14.38 -12.87 -8.83
C TYR A 195 -12.98 -12.25 -8.71
N LEU A 196 -12.41 -11.86 -9.85
CA LEU A 196 -11.20 -11.03 -9.94
C LEU A 196 -11.58 -9.57 -10.12
N THR A 197 -10.83 -8.65 -9.50
CA THR A 197 -11.04 -7.21 -9.67
C THR A 197 -9.70 -6.48 -9.80
N TYR A 198 -9.42 -5.44 -9.03
CA TYR A 198 -8.16 -4.70 -9.05
C TYR A 198 -7.21 -5.11 -7.93
N ALA A 199 -5.95 -4.66 -8.07
CA ALA A 199 -4.85 -4.93 -7.13
C ALA A 199 -4.68 -6.42 -6.81
N ASN A 200 -5.02 -7.31 -7.75
CA ASN A 200 -5.05 -8.75 -7.53
C ASN A 200 -3.70 -9.30 -7.06
N ALA A 201 -2.60 -8.87 -7.68
CA ALA A 201 -1.25 -9.30 -7.30
C ALA A 201 -0.85 -8.91 -5.86
N THR A 202 -1.52 -7.93 -5.25
CA THR A 202 -1.26 -7.54 -3.85
C THR A 202 -1.63 -8.66 -2.88
N LEU A 203 -2.67 -9.47 -3.16
CA LEU A 203 -3.13 -10.53 -2.27
C LEU A 203 -2.08 -11.64 -2.07
N PRO A 204 -1.57 -12.32 -3.13
CA PRO A 204 -0.51 -13.31 -2.95
C PRO A 204 0.80 -12.68 -2.45
N HIS A 205 1.14 -11.47 -2.88
CA HIS A 205 2.34 -10.78 -2.41
C HIS A 205 2.31 -10.55 -0.89
N ALA A 206 1.16 -10.15 -0.33
CA ALA A 206 1.01 -9.97 1.10
C ALA A 206 1.26 -11.27 1.88
N LEU A 207 0.80 -12.41 1.36
CA LEU A 207 1.03 -13.71 1.98
C LEU A 207 2.49 -14.21 1.83
N PHE A 208 3.19 -13.87 0.74
CA PHE A 208 4.63 -14.12 0.66
C PHE A 208 5.41 -13.32 1.72
N LEU A 209 5.06 -12.06 1.96
CA LEU A 209 5.67 -11.27 3.03
C LEU A 209 5.29 -11.78 4.42
N ALA A 210 4.07 -12.29 4.57
CA ALA A 210 3.67 -12.95 5.81
C ALA A 210 4.55 -14.18 6.07
N TYR A 211 4.72 -15.05 5.06
CA TYR A 211 5.63 -16.20 5.13
C TYR A 211 7.08 -15.78 5.46
N ASP A 212 7.62 -14.76 4.80
CA ASP A 212 8.97 -14.24 5.09
C ASP A 212 9.13 -13.80 6.56
N SER A 213 8.03 -13.36 7.19
CA SER A 213 8.04 -12.85 8.56
C SER A 213 7.73 -13.93 9.62
N THR A 214 6.99 -14.99 9.27
CA THR A 214 6.51 -16.00 10.24
C THR A 214 7.08 -17.40 10.03
N GLY A 215 7.52 -17.72 8.81
CA GLY A 215 7.89 -19.08 8.40
C GLY A 215 6.69 -20.03 8.20
N GLU A 216 5.45 -19.51 8.25
CA GLU A 216 4.25 -20.35 8.18
C GLU A 216 3.98 -20.85 6.74
N ASN A 217 4.14 -22.16 6.54
CA ASN A 217 4.11 -22.78 5.21
C ASN A 217 2.75 -22.66 4.53
N GLU A 218 1.66 -22.54 5.29
CA GLU A 218 0.34 -22.33 4.73
C GLU A 218 0.24 -21.01 3.95
N PHE A 219 0.80 -19.91 4.49
CA PHE A 219 0.82 -18.62 3.81
C PHE A 219 1.58 -18.71 2.49
N PHE A 220 2.73 -19.39 2.47
CA PHE A 220 3.48 -19.66 1.25
C PHE A 220 2.68 -20.47 0.23
N ALA A 221 2.03 -21.56 0.67
CA ALA A 221 1.27 -22.42 -0.22
C ALA A 221 0.10 -21.68 -0.88
N VAL A 222 -0.64 -20.86 -0.12
CA VAL A 222 -1.75 -20.06 -0.64
C VAL A 222 -1.25 -18.95 -1.55
N ALA A 223 -0.17 -18.24 -1.17
CA ALA A 223 0.46 -17.22 -2.02
C ALA A 223 0.87 -17.79 -3.39
N HIS A 224 1.53 -18.96 -3.38
CA HIS A 224 2.01 -19.61 -4.59
C HIS A 224 0.85 -20.07 -5.48
N LYS A 225 -0.15 -20.77 -4.92
CA LYS A 225 -1.32 -21.26 -5.69
C LYS A 225 -2.11 -20.12 -6.32
N SER A 226 -2.38 -19.06 -5.55
CA SER A 226 -3.17 -17.93 -6.03
C SER A 226 -2.40 -17.07 -7.04
N LEU A 227 -1.09 -16.88 -6.88
CA LEU A 227 -0.27 -16.22 -7.90
C LEU A 227 -0.23 -17.03 -9.20
N ALA A 228 0.00 -18.34 -9.12
CA ALA A 228 0.00 -19.21 -10.30
C ALA A 228 -1.34 -19.15 -11.06
N PHE A 229 -2.45 -19.16 -10.33
CA PHE A 229 -3.78 -18.97 -10.90
C PHE A 229 -3.96 -17.59 -11.54
N LEU A 230 -3.53 -16.51 -10.87
CA LEU A 230 -3.62 -15.16 -11.44
C LEU A 230 -2.86 -15.06 -12.76
N LEU A 231 -1.66 -15.64 -12.83
CA LEU A 231 -0.86 -15.66 -14.05
C LEU A 231 -1.54 -16.47 -15.16
N SER A 232 -2.18 -17.60 -14.83
CA SER A 232 -2.84 -18.45 -15.83
C SER A 232 -4.09 -17.83 -16.45
N VAL A 233 -4.71 -16.85 -15.79
CA VAL A 233 -5.93 -16.18 -16.30
C VAL A 233 -5.67 -14.77 -16.85
N GLN A 234 -4.56 -14.13 -16.46
CA GLN A 234 -4.23 -12.77 -16.89
C GLN A 234 -3.41 -12.74 -18.19
N PHE A 235 -2.65 -13.80 -18.49
CA PHE A 235 -1.86 -13.91 -19.71
C PHE A 235 -2.48 -14.94 -20.65
N VAL A 236 -2.81 -14.52 -21.87
CA VAL A 236 -3.15 -15.44 -22.96
C VAL A 236 -1.84 -15.77 -23.68
N GLN A 237 -1.34 -17.00 -23.50
CA GLN A 237 -0.10 -17.51 -24.14
C GLN A 237 1.17 -16.69 -23.78
N GLY A 238 1.58 -16.73 -22.51
CA GLY A 238 2.90 -16.25 -22.09
C GLY A 238 4.02 -17.20 -22.50
#